data_AF-A0A0R2B639-F1
#
_entry.id   AF-A0A0R2B639-F1
#
_cell.length_a   1.000
_cell.length_b   1.000
_cell.length_c   1.000
_cell.angle_alpha   90.00
_cell.angle_beta   90.00
_cell.angle_gamma   90.00
#
_symmetry.space_group_name_H-M   'P 1'
#
loop_
_entity.id
_entity.type
_entity.pdbx_description
1 polymer ?
#
loop_
_entity_poly.entity_id
_entity_poly.type
_entity_poly.pdbx_seq_one_letter_code
_entity_poly.pdbx_strand_id
1 'polypeptide(L)' 'MMLTKEQYNILDAIASGRVEPGTSLSHFVDYCDNAIGGDPQPLIDAGYIDAGHYVNGLTEKGKKAVAERHESQQKN' A
#
# COMPACT_ATOMS: atom_id res chain seq x y z
N MET A 1 -8.80 9.83 -7.88
CA MET A 1 -8.87 8.39 -8.22
C MET A 1 -9.45 7.67 -7.02
N MET A 2 -10.40 6.76 -7.23
CA MET A 2 -10.92 5.90 -6.16
C MET A 2 -10.06 4.64 -6.12
N LEU A 3 -9.51 4.30 -4.95
CA LEU A 3 -8.68 3.10 -4.79
C LEU A 3 -9.55 1.84 -4.76
N THR A 4 -9.09 0.76 -5.38
CA THR A 4 -9.76 -0.55 -5.33
C THR A 4 -9.57 -1.21 -3.97
N LYS A 5 -10.31 -2.29 -3.73
CA LYS A 5 -10.16 -3.09 -2.51
C LYS A 5 -8.74 -3.64 -2.39
N GLU A 6 -8.15 -4.18 -3.46
CA GLU A 6 -6.78 -4.72 -3.40
C GLU A 6 -5.76 -3.62 -3.15
N GLN A 7 -5.92 -2.45 -3.80
CA GLN A 7 -5.02 -1.32 -3.60
C GLN A 7 -4.97 -0.87 -2.16
N TYR A 8 -6.11 -0.77 -1.49
CA TYR A 8 -6.13 -0.49 -0.07
C TYR A 8 -5.53 -1.61 0.79
N ASN A 9 -5.73 -2.88 0.42
CA ASN A 9 -5.11 -4.00 1.14
C ASN A 9 -3.57 -3.94 1.05
N ILE A 10 -3.02 -3.48 -0.08
CA ILE A 10 -1.59 -3.22 -0.24
C ILE A 10 -1.13 -2.10 0.71
N LEU A 11 -1.87 -0.99 0.77
CA LEU A 11 -1.56 0.10 1.69
C LEU A 11 -1.66 -0.35 3.16
N ASP A 12 -2.67 -1.15 3.51
CA ASP A 12 -2.83 -1.74 4.85
C ASP A 12 -1.69 -2.70 5.20
N ALA A 13 -1.15 -3.45 4.24
CA ALA A 13 -0.01 -4.34 4.48
C ALA A 13 1.26 -3.56 4.89
N ILE A 14 1.51 -2.42 4.25
CA ILE A 14 2.60 -1.52 4.66
C ILE A 14 2.28 -0.87 6.00
N ALA A 15 1.07 -0.33 6.18
CA ALA A 15 0.67 0.34 7.42
C ALA A 15 0.72 -0.58 8.65
N SER A 16 0.42 -1.86 8.47
CA SER A 16 0.46 -2.88 9.54
C SER A 16 1.86 -3.47 9.78
N GLY A 17 2.87 -3.06 9.02
CA GLY A 17 4.24 -3.54 9.16
C GLY A 17 4.49 -4.92 8.54
N ARG A 18 3.58 -5.45 7.71
CA ARG A 18 3.84 -6.69 6.94
C ARG A 18 4.87 -6.49 5.84
N VAL A 19 5.03 -5.24 5.40
CA VAL A 19 6.09 -4.81 4.48
C VAL A 19 6.93 -3.78 5.21
N GLU A 20 8.15 -4.17 5.57
CA GLU A 20 9.07 -3.31 6.31
C GLU A 20 9.86 -2.38 5.37
N PRO A 21 10.25 -1.18 5.85
CA PRO A 21 11.18 -0.33 5.11
C PRO A 21 12.47 -1.07 4.77
N GLY A 22 12.93 -0.94 3.52
CA GLY A 22 14.07 -1.70 3.00
C GLY A 22 13.70 -3.02 2.31
N THR A 23 12.42 -3.39 2.26
CA THR A 23 11.96 -4.50 1.41
C THR A 23 12.26 -4.17 -0.06
N SER A 24 12.89 -5.10 -0.79
CA SER A 24 13.18 -4.88 -2.21
C SER A 24 11.89 -4.75 -3.02
N LEU A 25 11.89 -3.88 -4.03
CA LEU A 25 10.69 -3.66 -4.84
C LEU A 25 10.19 -4.95 -5.49
N SER A 26 11.08 -5.79 -6.02
CA SER A 26 10.72 -7.09 -6.60
C SER A 26 10.01 -8.01 -5.61
N HIS A 27 10.53 -8.12 -4.38
CA HIS A 27 9.91 -8.96 -3.36
C HIS A 27 8.56 -8.39 -2.91
N PHE A 28 8.44 -7.06 -2.85
CA PHE A 28 7.16 -6.41 -2.56
C PHE A 28 6.12 -6.66 -3.66
N VAL A 29 6.51 -6.58 -4.94
CA VAL A 29 5.63 -6.91 -6.08
C VAL A 29 5.20 -8.37 -6.01
N ASP A 30 6.13 -9.30 -5.82
CA ASP A 30 5.83 -10.74 -5.69
C ASP A 30 4.88 -11.00 -4.51
N TYR A 31 5.09 -10.35 -3.37
CA TYR A 31 4.19 -10.45 -2.22
C TYR A 31 2.79 -9.94 -2.55
N CYS A 32 2.67 -8.79 -3.23
CA CYS A 32 1.38 -8.24 -3.59
C CYS A 32 0.64 -9.15 -4.57
N ASP A 33 1.33 -9.73 -5.56
CA ASP A 33 0.74 -10.65 -6.52
C ASP A 33 0.25 -11.95 -5.85
N ASN A 34 1.06 -12.54 -4.98
CA ASN A 34 0.76 -13.84 -4.38
C ASN A 34 -0.14 -13.79 -3.13
N ALA A 35 0.04 -12.80 -2.26
CA ALA A 35 -0.63 -12.76 -0.96
C ALA A 35 -1.86 -11.83 -0.94
N ILE A 36 -1.88 -10.80 -1.79
CA ILE A 36 -2.94 -9.79 -1.80
C ILE A 36 -3.80 -9.91 -3.08
N GLY A 37 -3.18 -10.23 -4.22
CA GLY A 37 -3.82 -10.30 -5.53
C GLY A 37 -3.92 -8.95 -6.24
N GLY A 38 -2.92 -8.07 -6.10
CA GLY A 38 -2.95 -6.74 -6.73
C GLY A 38 -1.58 -6.21 -7.11
N ASP A 39 -1.56 -5.25 -8.03
CA ASP A 39 -0.34 -4.57 -8.49
C ASP A 39 -0.06 -3.32 -7.63
N PRO A 40 1.11 -3.20 -6.97
CA PRO A 40 1.48 -2.00 -6.23
C PRO A 40 1.93 -0.84 -7.12
N GLN A 41 2.27 -1.07 -8.40
CA GLN A 41 2.83 -0.04 -9.28
C GLN A 41 1.94 1.20 -9.42
N PRO A 42 0.61 1.10 -9.60
CA PRO A 42 -0.27 2.27 -9.66
C PRO A 42 -0.27 3.11 -8.38
N LEU A 43 0.00 2.50 -7.22
CA LEU A 43 0.08 3.20 -5.93
C LEU A 43 1.41 3.94 -5.78
N ILE A 44 2.49 3.37 -6.31
CA ILE A 44 3.81 4.00 -6.37
C ILE A 44 3.75 5.21 -7.32
N ASP A 45 3.26 5.01 -8.54
CA ASP A 45 3.16 6.07 -9.56
C ASP A 45 2.25 7.22 -9.11
N ALA A 46 1.17 6.91 -8.39
CA ALA A 46 0.27 7.91 -7.84
C ALA A 46 0.76 8.52 -6.53
N GLY A 47 1.93 8.14 -6.03
CA GLY A 47 2.59 8.71 -4.85
C GLY A 47 1.93 8.35 -3.52
N TYR A 48 1.28 7.20 -3.40
CA TYR A 48 0.79 6.66 -2.12
C TYR A 48 1.87 5.88 -1.37
N ILE A 49 2.79 5.26 -2.10
CA ILE A 49 3.91 4.48 -1.56
C ILE A 49 5.20 5.18 -1.97
N ASP A 50 6.09 5.39 -1.00
CA ASP A 50 7.46 5.79 -1.27
C ASP A 50 8.27 4.54 -1.55
N ALA A 51 8.57 4.32 -2.83
CA ALA A 51 9.39 3.21 -3.28
C ALA A 51 10.30 3.63 -4.44
N GLY A 52 11.56 3.23 -4.33
CA GLY A 52 12.52 3.24 -5.43
C GLY A 52 12.97 1.81 -5.71
N HIS A 53 14.25 1.52 -5.48
CA HIS A 53 14.74 0.14 -5.47
C HIS A 53 14.24 -0.66 -4.26
N TYR A 54 13.92 0.05 -3.18
CA TYR A 54 13.37 -0.47 -1.95
C TYR A 54 12.10 0.30 -1.58
N VAL A 55 11.19 -0.37 -0.89
CA VAL A 55 10.02 0.24 -0.28
C VAL A 55 10.46 0.97 0.98
N ASN A 56 10.21 2.27 1.07
CA ASN A 56 10.48 3.08 2.26
C ASN A 56 9.25 3.17 3.17
N GLY A 57 8.05 2.98 2.61
CA GLY A 57 6.79 2.92 3.34
C GLY A 57 5.68 3.74 2.67
N LEU A 58 4.68 4.12 3.46
CA LEU A 58 3.60 5.00 2.99
C LEU A 58 4.03 6.47 2.98
N THR A 59 3.68 7.17 1.90
CA THR A 59 3.71 8.64 1.89
C THR A 59 2.59 9.20 2.78
N GLU A 60 2.59 10.52 3.01
CA GLU A 60 1.48 11.20 3.69
C GLU A 60 0.13 10.95 2.98
N LYS A 61 0.14 10.87 1.65
CA LYS A 61 -1.04 10.53 0.84
C LYS A 61 -1.50 9.09 1.10
N GLY A 62 -0.57 8.14 1.17
CA GLY A 62 -0.82 6.74 1.55
C GLY A 62 -1.45 6.61 2.92
N LYS A 63 -0.85 7.24 3.93
CA LYS A 63 -1.33 7.22 5.32
C LYS A 63 -2.74 7.79 5.44
N LYS A 64 -3.00 8.92 4.77
CA LYS A 64 -4.33 9.54 4.76
C LYS A 64 -5.38 8.63 4.15
N ALA A 65 -5.08 7.97 3.03
CA ALA A 65 -6.02 7.05 2.38
C ALA A 65 -6.40 5.88 3.29
N VAL A 66 -5.43 5.30 4.01
CA VAL A 66 -5.69 4.22 4.98
C VAL A 66 -6.57 4.71 6.12
N ALA A 67 -6.24 5.86 6.71
CA ALA A 67 -7.03 6.46 7.79
C ALA A 67 -8.49 6.74 7.36
N GLU A 68 -8.70 7.35 6.19
CA GLU A 68 -10.04 7.64 5.65
C GLU A 68 -10.87 6.36 5.43
N ARG A 69 -10.23 5.26 4.99
CA ARG A 69 -10.89 3.95 4.85
C ARG A 69 -11.28 3.37 6.20
N HIS A 70 -10.39 3.42 7.21
CA HIS A 70 -10.68 2.91 8.54
C HIS A 70 -11.81 3.69 9.23
N GLU A 71 -11.84 5.01 9.07
CA GLU A 71 -12.92 5.87 9.55
C GLU A 71 -14.25 5.57 8.86
N SER A 72 -14.22 5.32 7.55
CA SER A 72 -15.41 4.97 6.77
C SER A 72 -15.98 3.59 7.14
N GLN A 73 -15.12 2.65 7.55
CA GLN A 73 -15.54 1.32 8.01
C GLN A 73 -16.08 1.30 9.45
N GLN A 74 -15.69 2.26 10.31
CA GLN A 74 -16.22 2.37 11.68
C GLN A 74 -17.59 3.07 11.76
N LYS A 75 -18.02 3.76 10.72
CA LYS A 75 -19.31 4.46 10.66
C LYS A 75 -20.46 3.61 10.11
N ASN A 76 -20.24 2.32 9.89
CA ASN A 76 -21.21 1.39 9.31
C ASN A 76 -21.31 0.09 10.11
#